data_AF-A0AAX2ILX1-F1
#
_entry.id   AF-A0AAX2ILX1-F1
#
_cell.length_a   1.000
_cell.length_b   1.000
_cell.length_c   1.000
_cell.angle_alpha   90.00
_cell.angle_beta   90.00
_cell.angle_gamma   90.00
#
_symmetry.space_group_name_H-M   'P 1'
#
loop_
_entity.id
_entity.type
_entity.pdbx_description
1 polymer ?
#
loop_
_entity_poly.entity_id
_entity_poly.type
_entity_poly.pdbx_seq_one_letter_code
_entity_poly.pdbx_strand_id
1 'polypeptide(L)'
;METGYVQSVINQFEYYKMLGEKTIAQLPHNKLFWQYNSECNSIAIIVNHIHGNMLSRWTDFLTTDGEKEWQNRDEEFEDHITTKEELQKAGMQVWDCFFNVATVQ
;
A
#
# COMPACT_ATOMS: atom_id res chain seq x y z
N MET A 1 5.30 22.53 18.48
CA MET A 1 5.00 21.11 18.73
C MET A 1 4.82 20.32 17.43
N GLU A 2 5.12 20.91 16.25
CA GLU A 2 4.58 20.41 14.96
C GLU A 2 5.61 19.66 14.07
N THR A 3 6.88 20.07 14.01
CA THR A 3 7.89 19.40 13.16
C THR A 3 8.33 18.03 13.69
N GLY A 4 8.49 17.91 15.01
CA GLY A 4 8.94 16.67 15.63
C GLY A 4 7.91 15.53 15.51
N TYR A 5 6.62 15.86 15.55
CA TYR A 5 5.55 14.86 15.39
C TYR A 5 5.45 14.36 13.96
N VAL A 6 5.39 15.27 12.97
CA VAL A 6 5.34 14.89 11.55
C VAL A 6 6.58 14.07 11.18
N GLN A 7 7.77 14.47 11.62
CA GLN A 7 8.98 13.68 11.40
C GLN A 7 8.91 12.30 12.05
N SER A 8 8.37 12.18 13.26
CA SER A 8 8.17 10.89 13.92
C SER A 8 7.21 9.98 13.12
N VAL A 9 6.15 10.55 12.54
CA VAL A 9 5.22 9.80 11.69
C VAL A 9 5.93 9.34 10.43
N ILE A 10 6.67 10.21 9.75
CA ILE A 10 7.44 9.85 8.55
C ILE A 10 8.38 8.68 8.85
N ASN A 11 9.18 8.78 9.91
CA ASN A 11 10.12 7.72 10.30
C ASN A 11 9.40 6.39 10.57
N GLN A 12 8.21 6.44 11.19
CA GLN A 12 7.42 5.25 11.47
C GLN A 12 6.89 4.59 10.20
N PHE A 13 6.45 5.39 9.21
CA PHE A 13 6.00 4.88 7.92
C PHE A 13 7.16 4.37 7.05
N GLU A 14 8.34 5.00 7.11
CA GLU A 14 9.55 4.47 6.47
C GLU A 14 9.94 3.10 7.03
N TYR A 15 9.82 2.92 8.34
CA TYR A 15 10.03 1.63 8.98
C TYR A 15 9.03 0.57 8.48
N TYR A 16 7.74 0.92 8.35
CA TYR A 16 6.74 -0.02 7.81
C TYR A 16 6.96 -0.35 6.33
N LYS A 17 7.33 0.64 5.51
CA LYS A 17 7.77 0.42 4.13
C LYS A 17 8.90 -0.59 4.06
N MET A 18 9.94 -0.39 4.88
CA MET A 18 11.09 -1.29 4.95
C MET A 18 10.70 -2.72 5.35
N LEU A 19 9.78 -2.89 6.31
CA LEU A 19 9.28 -4.22 6.69
C LEU A 19 8.52 -4.90 5.54
N GLY A 20 7.64 -4.16 4.86
CA GLY A 20 6.87 -4.68 3.73
C GLY A 20 7.78 -5.10 2.57
N GLU A 21 8.73 -4.24 2.19
CA GLU A 21 9.70 -4.51 1.11
C GLU A 21 10.57 -5.73 1.41
N LYS A 22 11.11 -5.83 2.64
CA LYS A 22 11.91 -7.01 3.04
C LYS A 22 11.09 -8.30 3.05
N THR A 23 9.84 -8.22 3.49
CA THR A 23 8.93 -9.37 3.50
C THR A 23 8.65 -9.89 2.09
N ILE A 24 8.38 -8.99 1.13
CA ILE A 24 8.17 -9.36 -0.26
C ILE A 24 9.46 -9.88 -0.90
N ALA A 25 10.60 -9.26 -0.60
CA ALA A 25 11.89 -9.62 -1.19
C ALA A 25 12.30 -11.06 -0.84
N GLN A 26 12.15 -11.46 0.43
CA GLN A 26 12.59 -12.78 0.92
C GLN A 26 11.69 -13.95 0.49
N LEU A 27 10.45 -13.69 0.06
CA LEU A 27 9.52 -14.75 -0.31
C LEU A 27 9.66 -15.17 -1.78
N PRO A 28 9.57 -16.49 -2.07
CA PRO A 28 9.51 -16.98 -3.44
C PRO A 28 8.16 -16.62 -4.08
N HIS A 29 8.15 -16.52 -5.41
CA HIS A 29 6.99 -16.05 -6.19
C HIS A 29 5.68 -16.74 -5.77
N ASN A 30 5.66 -18.07 -5.74
CA ASN A 30 4.47 -18.85 -5.41
C ASN A 30 3.92 -18.59 -3.99
N LYS A 31 4.71 -18.08 -3.05
CA LYS A 31 4.25 -17.76 -1.69
C LYS A 31 3.60 -16.39 -1.59
N LEU A 32 3.86 -15.48 -2.55
CA LEU A 32 3.21 -14.18 -2.60
C LEU A 32 1.73 -14.29 -2.99
N PHE A 33 1.42 -15.28 -3.84
CA PHE A 33 0.07 -15.52 -4.38
C PHE A 33 -0.65 -16.69 -3.71
N TRP A 34 -0.05 -17.30 -2.69
CA TRP A 34 -0.64 -18.46 -2.03
C TRP A 34 -1.77 -18.04 -1.09
N GLN A 35 -2.87 -18.79 -1.14
CA GLN A 35 -4.00 -18.70 -0.22
C GLN A 35 -4.18 -20.05 0.48
N TYR A 36 -4.55 -20.03 1.76
CA TYR A 36 -4.88 -21.26 2.49
C TYR A 36 -6.21 -21.87 2.02
N ASN A 37 -7.21 -21.02 1.82
CA ASN A 37 -8.53 -21.34 1.28
C ASN A 37 -9.13 -20.09 0.61
N SER A 38 -10.32 -20.22 0.01
CA SER A 38 -11.01 -19.13 -0.69
C SER A 38 -11.51 -17.98 0.20
N GLU A 39 -11.46 -18.13 1.52
CA GLU A 39 -11.84 -17.09 2.49
C GLU A 39 -10.63 -16.32 3.02
N CYS A 40 -9.41 -16.69 2.60
CA CYS A 40 -8.16 -16.11 3.05
C CYS A 40 -7.48 -15.34 1.93
N ASN A 41 -7.01 -14.14 2.23
CA ASN A 41 -6.26 -13.32 1.28
C ASN A 41 -4.82 -13.80 1.16
N SER A 42 -4.29 -13.76 -0.07
CA SER A 42 -2.85 -13.87 -0.33
C SER A 42 -2.14 -12.57 0.04
N ILE A 43 -0.80 -12.58 0.07
CA ILE A 43 -0.02 -11.34 0.22
C ILE A 43 -0.32 -10.39 -0.95
N ALA A 44 -0.50 -10.93 -2.16
CA ALA A 44 -0.86 -10.13 -3.33
C ALA A 44 -2.19 -9.39 -3.16
N ILE A 45 -3.21 -10.08 -2.66
CA ILE A 45 -4.51 -9.46 -2.37
C ILE A 45 -4.38 -8.40 -1.28
N ILE A 46 -3.64 -8.67 -0.20
CA ILE A 46 -3.44 -7.68 0.87
C ILE A 46 -2.76 -6.43 0.33
N VAL A 47 -1.74 -6.58 -0.53
CA VAL A 47 -1.06 -5.44 -1.16
C VAL A 47 -2.00 -4.69 -2.12
N ASN A 48 -2.86 -5.38 -2.87
CA ASN A 48 -3.85 -4.75 -3.74
C ASN A 48 -4.84 -3.90 -2.94
N HIS A 49 -5.34 -4.44 -1.83
CA HIS A 49 -6.23 -3.69 -0.93
C HIS A 49 -5.54 -2.47 -0.31
N ILE A 50 -4.32 -2.63 0.19
CA ILE A 50 -3.53 -1.51 0.69
C ILE A 50 -3.31 -0.49 -0.44
N HIS A 51 -3.05 -0.93 -1.67
CA HIS A 51 -2.87 -0.04 -2.82
C HIS A 51 -4.07 0.84 -3.10
N GLY A 52 -5.25 0.25 -3.26
CA GLY A 52 -6.49 1.02 -3.46
C GLY A 52 -6.81 1.94 -2.27
N ASN A 53 -6.72 1.42 -1.05
CA ASN A 53 -7.01 2.18 0.16
C ASN A 53 -6.08 3.39 0.32
N MET A 54 -4.77 3.17 0.20
CA MET A 54 -3.80 4.23 0.42
C MET A 54 -3.88 5.29 -0.68
N LEU A 55 -3.95 4.90 -1.95
CA LEU A 55 -4.09 5.87 -3.03
C LEU A 55 -5.36 6.72 -2.88
N SER A 56 -6.50 6.10 -2.51
CA SER A 56 -7.75 6.82 -2.36
C SER A 56 -7.67 7.88 -1.25
N ARG A 57 -7.05 7.53 -0.11
CA ARG A 57 -6.96 8.39 1.07
C ARG A 57 -5.94 9.51 0.94
N TRP A 58 -4.81 9.28 0.28
CA TRP A 58 -3.74 10.27 0.20
C TRP A 58 -3.74 11.10 -1.09
N THR A 59 -4.49 10.70 -2.11
CA THR A 59 -4.68 11.55 -3.30
C THR A 59 -5.59 12.73 -2.95
N ASP A 60 -5.14 13.96 -3.25
CA ASP A 60 -5.86 15.19 -2.92
C ASP A 60 -6.22 15.31 -1.42
N PHE A 61 -5.30 14.86 -0.54
CA PHE A 61 -5.52 14.67 0.90
C PHE A 61 -6.11 15.88 1.64
N LEU A 62 -5.74 17.10 1.23
CA LEU A 62 -6.22 18.34 1.89
C LEU A 62 -7.44 18.96 1.22
N THR A 63 -7.88 18.43 0.08
CA THR A 63 -8.94 19.03 -0.74
C THR A 63 -10.12 18.11 -1.00
N THR A 64 -10.02 16.82 -0.65
CA THR A 64 -11.10 15.83 -0.78
C THR A 64 -11.19 14.97 0.49
N ASP A 65 -12.31 14.25 0.66
CA ASP A 65 -12.57 13.38 1.82
C ASP A 65 -11.92 11.99 1.71
N GLY A 66 -11.23 11.71 0.59
CA GLY A 66 -10.56 10.44 0.35
C GLY A 66 -11.50 9.31 -0.08
N GLU A 67 -12.72 9.61 -0.54
CA GLU A 67 -13.51 8.72 -1.38
C GLU A 67 -13.31 9.12 -2.85
N LYS A 68 -13.09 8.15 -3.73
CA LYS A 68 -12.75 8.39 -5.13
C LYS A 68 -13.67 7.58 -6.03
N GLU A 69 -14.20 8.20 -7.09
CA GLU A 69 -15.09 7.53 -8.04
C GLU A 69 -14.43 6.32 -8.74
N TRP A 70 -13.10 6.34 -8.83
CA TRP A 70 -12.32 5.24 -9.40
C TRP A 70 -11.99 4.13 -8.39
N GLN A 71 -12.27 4.32 -7.09
CA GLN A 71 -12.01 3.28 -6.09
C GLN A 71 -13.13 2.23 -6.15
N ASN A 72 -12.75 0.99 -6.49
CA ASN A 72 -13.63 -0.16 -6.35
C ASN A 72 -13.11 -1.08 -5.22
N ARG A 73 -13.79 -1.03 -4.07
CA ARG A 73 -13.40 -1.77 -2.86
C ARG A 73 -13.57 -3.28 -2.97
N ASP A 74 -14.48 -3.74 -3.82
CA ASP A 74 -14.69 -5.18 -3.99
C ASP A 74 -13.55 -5.78 -4.84
N GLU A 75 -13.14 -5.06 -5.89
CA GLU A 75 -12.00 -5.41 -6.76
C GLU A 75 -10.65 -5.40 -6.01
N GLU A 76 -10.53 -4.63 -4.92
CA GLU A 76 -9.33 -4.62 -4.06
C GLU A 76 -9.03 -6.01 -3.46
N PHE A 77 -10.03 -6.91 -3.39
CA PHE A 77 -9.89 -8.28 -2.87
C PHE A 77 -9.75 -9.35 -3.96
N GLU A 78 -9.63 -8.95 -5.23
CA GLU A 78 -9.43 -9.86 -6.36
C GLU A 78 -7.94 -10.01 -6.76
N ASP A 79 -7.63 -11.06 -7.53
CA ASP A 79 -6.28 -11.38 -7.99
C ASP A 79 -5.83 -10.52 -9.20
N HIS A 80 -5.78 -9.19 -9.03
CA HIS A 80 -5.33 -8.27 -10.09
C HIS A 80 -3.81 -8.19 -10.24
N ILE A 81 -3.07 -8.40 -9.15
CA ILE A 81 -1.61 -8.44 -9.16
C ILE A 81 -1.19 -9.88 -9.41
N THR A 82 -0.50 -10.14 -10.52
CA THR A 82 -0.17 -11.50 -10.96
C THR A 82 1.32 -11.82 -10.95
N THR A 83 2.16 -10.78 -10.83
CA THR A 83 3.62 -10.91 -10.84
C THR A 83 4.25 -10.22 -9.62
N LYS A 84 5.46 -10.67 -9.25
CA LYS A 84 6.21 -10.06 -8.14
C LYS A 84 6.60 -8.61 -8.47
N GLU A 85 6.85 -8.33 -9.74
CA GLU A 85 7.19 -7.00 -10.26
C GLU A 85 6.00 -6.04 -10.14
N GLU A 86 4.79 -6.49 -10.50
CA GLU A 86 3.55 -5.72 -10.28
C GLU A 86 3.30 -5.44 -8.80
N LEU A 87 3.50 -6.45 -7.94
CA LEU A 87 3.36 -6.33 -6.49
C LEU A 87 4.30 -5.25 -5.93
N GLN A 88 5.57 -5.27 -6.35
CA GLN A 88 6.57 -4.28 -5.94
C GLN A 88 6.22 -2.90 -6.46
N LYS A 89 5.76 -2.80 -7.72
CA LYS A 89 5.34 -1.54 -8.32
C LYS A 89 4.15 -0.92 -7.58
N ALA A 90 3.13 -1.72 -7.27
CA ALA A 90 1.98 -1.28 -6.47
C ALA A 90 2.44 -0.77 -5.09
N GLY A 91 3.29 -1.53 -4.41
CA GLY A 91 3.88 -1.10 -3.14
C GLY A 91 4.60 0.25 -3.24
N MET A 92 5.47 0.45 -4.25
CA MET A 92 6.18 1.72 -4.43
C MET A 92 5.22 2.90 -4.65
N GLN A 93 4.20 2.74 -5.51
CA GLN A 93 3.23 3.80 -5.81
C GLN A 93 2.50 4.30 -4.55
N VAL A 94 2.16 3.38 -3.65
CA VAL A 94 1.51 3.70 -2.37
C VAL A 94 2.39 4.56 -1.49
N TRP A 95 3.65 4.17 -1.34
CA TRP A 95 4.60 4.90 -0.51
C TRP A 95 4.90 6.27 -1.09
N ASP A 96 5.11 6.36 -2.41
CA ASP A 96 5.34 7.63 -3.09
C ASP A 96 4.15 8.58 -2.90
N CYS A 97 2.91 8.08 -3.03
CA CYS A 97 1.70 8.86 -2.78
C CYS A 97 1.68 9.44 -1.35
N PHE A 98 1.92 8.60 -0.34
CA PHE A 98 1.96 9.02 1.06
C PHE A 98 3.08 10.04 1.33
N PHE A 99 4.32 9.73 0.93
CA PHE A 99 5.47 10.57 1.26
C PHE A 99 5.45 11.91 0.52
N ASN A 100 4.90 11.96 -0.69
CA ASN A 100 4.67 13.24 -1.38
C ASN A 100 3.75 14.16 -0.57
N VAL A 101 2.72 13.62 0.09
CA VAL A 101 1.86 14.43 0.97
C VAL A 101 2.55 14.77 2.30
N ALA A 102 3.26 13.81 2.89
CA ALA A 102 3.85 13.98 4.22
C ALA A 102 5.06 14.95 4.24
N THR A 103 5.75 15.11 3.11
CA THR A 103 6.97 15.93 3.00
C THR A 103 6.77 17.32 2.41
N VAL A 104 5.58 17.62 1.85
CA VAL A 104 5.24 18.91 1.21
C VAL A 104 4.45 19.83 2.17
N GLN A 105 4.46 19.53 3.47
CA GLN A 105 3.78 20.34 4.49
C GLN A 105 4.59 21.57 4.93
#